data_AF-A0A7D8ZBA1-F1
#
_entry.id   AF-A0A7D8ZBA1-F1
#
_cell.length_a   1.000
_cell.length_b   1.000
_cell.length_c   1.000
_cell.angle_alpha   90.00
_cell.angle_beta   90.00
_cell.angle_gamma   90.00
#
_symmetry.space_group_name_H-M   'P 1'
#
loop_
_entity.id
_entity.type
_entity.pdbx_description
1 polymer ?
#
loop_
_entity_poly.entity_id
_entity_poly.type
_entity_poly.pdbx_seq_one_letter_code
_entity_poly.pdbx_strand_id
1 'polypeptide(L)'
;MNHHGLEENYIFPALARKLPDKFGAHGHEKEQHKHIHTGLDSYDGYLHWARSHPDQYEGKKLRAIMDTFREVLYAHLDDEIKDLSAESLQKAGFTLDELRRVPMWPRHH
;
A
#
# COMPACT_ATOMS: atom_id res chain seq x y z
N MET A 1 11.55 0.56 -8.21
CA MET A 1 10.23 1.17 -7.95
C MET A 1 9.42 0.14 -7.18
N ASN A 2 8.96 0.49 -5.98
CA ASN A 2 8.09 -0.40 -5.18
C ASN A 2 6.62 -0.23 -5.61
N HIS A 3 5.73 -1.08 -5.09
CA HIS A 3 4.30 -1.09 -5.43
C HIS A 3 3.62 0.25 -5.05
N HIS A 4 3.67 0.65 -3.78
CA HIS A 4 3.11 1.91 -3.30
C HIS A 4 3.64 3.15 -4.06
N GLY A 5 4.90 3.15 -4.47
CA GLY A 5 5.50 4.25 -5.22
C GLY A 5 4.97 4.37 -6.66
N LEU A 6 4.58 3.28 -7.31
CA LEU A 6 3.88 3.35 -8.60
C LEU A 6 2.48 3.96 -8.39
N GLU A 7 1.79 3.50 -7.36
CA GLU A 7 0.42 3.90 -7.08
C GLU A 7 0.33 5.39 -6.74
N GLU A 8 1.09 5.84 -5.76
CA GLU A 8 1.03 7.21 -5.27
C GLU A 8 1.45 8.24 -6.32
N ASN A 9 2.38 7.88 -7.21
CA ASN A 9 2.90 8.81 -8.22
C ASN A 9 2.06 8.83 -9.49
N TYR A 10 1.38 7.74 -9.84
CA TYR A 10 0.75 7.59 -11.16
C TYR A 10 -0.72 7.16 -11.13
N ILE A 11 -1.12 6.30 -10.20
CA ILE A 11 -2.49 5.74 -10.16
C ILE A 11 -3.39 6.61 -9.29
N PHE A 12 -2.98 6.88 -8.05
CA PHE A 12 -3.75 7.65 -7.07
C PHE A 12 -4.14 9.04 -7.57
N PRO A 13 -3.26 9.83 -8.22
CA PRO A 13 -3.66 11.13 -8.76
C PRO A 13 -4.80 11.04 -9.79
N ALA A 14 -4.85 9.96 -10.58
CA ALA A 14 -5.90 9.75 -11.57
C ALA A 14 -7.24 9.36 -10.93
N LEU A 15 -7.20 8.56 -9.85
CA LEU A 15 -8.37 8.10 -9.11
C LEU A 15 -8.93 9.16 -8.15
N ALA A 16 -8.06 9.95 -7.53
CA ALA A 16 -8.41 11.01 -6.59
C ALA A 16 -9.34 12.08 -7.18
N ARG A 17 -9.39 12.21 -8.51
CA ARG A 17 -10.33 13.11 -9.22
C ARG A 17 -11.80 12.83 -8.89
N LYS A 18 -12.15 11.58 -8.56
CA LYS A 18 -13.52 11.17 -8.22
C LYS A 18 -13.61 10.43 -6.87
N LEU A 19 -12.50 9.99 -6.31
CA LEU A 19 -12.40 9.31 -5.01
C LEU A 19 -11.31 9.95 -4.12
N PRO A 20 -11.41 11.25 -3.80
CA PRO A 20 -10.36 11.96 -3.06
C PRO A 20 -10.18 11.47 -1.63
N ASP A 21 -11.24 10.99 -0.98
CA ASP A 21 -11.17 10.46 0.39
C ASP A 21 -10.39 9.13 0.47
N LYS A 22 -10.18 8.47 -0.67
CA LYS A 22 -9.46 7.18 -0.77
C LYS A 22 -8.04 7.36 -1.28
N PHE A 23 -7.90 8.09 -2.40
CA PHE A 23 -6.65 8.20 -3.14
C PHE A 23 -6.04 9.61 -3.14
N GLY A 24 -6.67 10.57 -2.46
CA GLY A 24 -6.16 11.93 -2.34
C GLY A 24 -4.94 12.03 -1.42
N ALA A 25 -4.46 13.25 -1.19
CA ALA A 25 -3.27 13.50 -0.38
C ALA A 25 -3.37 12.99 1.07
N HIS A 26 -4.59 12.91 1.60
CA HIS A 26 -4.93 12.38 2.92
C HIS A 26 -5.91 11.20 2.83
N GLY A 27 -5.95 10.54 1.67
CA GLY A 27 -6.81 9.38 1.47
C GLY A 27 -6.32 8.18 2.28
N HIS A 28 -7.25 7.31 2.70
CA HIS A 28 -6.92 6.23 3.64
C HIS A 28 -5.87 5.26 3.08
N GLU A 29 -5.86 4.98 1.76
CA GLU A 29 -4.87 4.10 1.12
C GLU A 29 -3.44 4.61 1.33
N LYS A 30 -3.25 5.93 1.17
CA LYS A 30 -1.94 6.56 1.36
C LYS A 30 -1.50 6.57 2.83
N GLU A 31 -2.43 6.71 3.77
CA GLU A 31 -2.10 6.59 5.19
C GLU A 31 -1.73 5.15 5.57
N GLN A 32 -2.41 4.16 5.00
CA GLN A 32 -2.05 2.74 5.15
C GLN A 32 -0.63 2.48 4.61
N HIS A 33 -0.29 2.98 3.42
CA HIS A 33 1.08 2.88 2.88
C HIS A 33 2.14 3.40 3.85
N LYS A 34 1.92 4.58 4.46
CA LYS A 34 2.88 5.15 5.43
C LYS A 34 3.08 4.25 6.65
N HIS A 35 2.00 3.69 7.19
CA HIS A 35 2.08 2.77 8.33
C HIS A 35 2.81 1.48 7.96
N ILE A 36 2.53 0.92 6.79
CA ILE A 36 3.24 -0.25 6.27
C ILE A 36 4.74 0.06 6.09
N HIS A 37 5.09 1.19 5.48
CA HIS A 37 6.48 1.62 5.31
C HIS A 37 7.21 1.79 6.65
N THR A 38 6.56 2.39 7.65
CA THR A 38 7.13 2.53 9.00
C THR A 38 7.45 1.16 9.63
N GLY A 39 6.55 0.18 9.45
CA GLY A 39 6.75 -1.18 9.91
C GLY A 39 7.89 -1.90 9.17
N LEU A 40 7.95 -1.75 7.85
CA LEU A 40 9.00 -2.31 7.00
C LEU A 40 10.38 -1.70 7.30
N ASP A 41 10.46 -0.39 7.56
CA ASP A 41 11.70 0.27 7.97
C ASP A 41 12.23 -0.29 9.30
N SER A 42 11.32 -0.56 10.24
CA SER A 42 11.66 -1.19 11.52
C SER A 42 12.11 -2.64 11.32
N TYR A 43 11.46 -3.38 10.41
CA TYR A 43 11.80 -4.75 10.06
C TYR A 43 13.20 -4.84 9.45
N ASP A 44 13.46 -4.04 8.41
CA ASP A 44 14.76 -3.97 7.74
C ASP A 44 15.86 -3.50 8.68
N GLY A 45 15.58 -2.50 9.52
CA GLY A 45 16.50 -2.02 10.54
C GLY A 45 16.91 -3.11 11.53
N TYR A 46 15.96 -3.90 12.03
CA TYR A 46 16.26 -5.00 12.94
C TYR A 46 17.06 -6.12 12.26
N LEU A 47 16.71 -6.49 11.02
CA LEU A 47 17.47 -7.49 10.27
C LEU A 47 18.90 -7.01 9.98
N HIS A 48 19.08 -5.75 9.60
CA HIS A 48 20.40 -5.19 9.36
C HIS A 48 21.27 -5.21 10.63
N TRP A 49 20.69 -4.81 11.76
CA TRP A 49 21.35 -4.88 13.07
C TRP A 49 21.69 -6.32 13.47
N ALA A 50 20.74 -7.26 13.33
CA ALA A 50 20.91 -8.65 13.71
C ALA A 50 21.97 -9.38 12.87
N ARG A 51 22.15 -9.00 11.59
CA ARG A 51 23.25 -9.49 10.76
C ARG A 51 24.63 -9.16 11.33
N SER A 52 24.75 -8.06 12.06
CA SER A 52 25.99 -7.66 12.74
C SER A 52 26.11 -8.22 14.16
N HIS A 53 25.02 -8.74 14.73
CA HIS A 53 24.93 -9.26 16.09
C HIS A 53 24.17 -10.62 16.12
N PRO A 54 24.67 -11.65 15.42
CA PRO A 54 23.91 -12.90 15.24
C PRO A 54 23.56 -13.59 16.56
N ASP A 55 24.44 -13.53 17.57
CA ASP A 55 24.21 -14.12 18.90
C ASP A 55 23.14 -13.38 19.72
N GLN A 56 22.73 -12.18 19.28
CA GLN A 56 21.70 -11.36 19.94
C GLN A 56 20.37 -11.34 19.15
N TYR A 57 20.27 -12.14 18.09
CA TYR A 57 19.03 -12.28 17.34
C TYR A 57 17.94 -12.94 18.21
N GLU A 58 16.73 -12.38 18.15
CA GLU A 58 15.56 -12.88 18.84
C GLU A 58 14.37 -12.88 17.87
N GLY A 59 13.94 -14.07 17.45
CA GLY A 59 12.77 -14.20 16.56
C GLY A 59 11.48 -13.59 17.16
N LYS A 60 11.35 -13.56 18.49
CA LYS A 60 10.23 -12.88 19.16
C LYS A 60 10.23 -11.37 18.93
N LYS A 61 11.40 -10.72 18.87
CA LYS A 61 11.50 -9.28 18.56
C LYS A 61 11.15 -9.02 17.11
N LEU A 62 11.66 -9.83 16.18
CA LEU A 62 11.30 -9.73 14.76
C LEU A 62 9.78 -9.89 14.57
N ARG A 63 9.17 -10.89 15.22
CA ARG A 63 7.72 -11.10 15.19
C ARG A 63 6.97 -9.89 15.76
N ALA A 64 7.42 -9.33 16.88
CA ALA A 64 6.79 -8.16 17.48
C ALA A 64 6.82 -6.95 16.53
N ILE A 65 7.88 -6.79 15.73
CA ILE A 65 7.95 -5.77 14.68
C ILE A 65 6.94 -6.07 13.56
N MET A 66 6.86 -7.32 13.10
CA MET A 66 5.84 -7.70 12.10
C MET A 66 4.41 -7.45 12.61
N ASP A 67 4.17 -7.69 13.90
CA ASP A 67 2.89 -7.44 14.55
C ASP A 67 2.48 -5.95 14.53
N THR A 68 3.41 -4.99 14.40
CA THR A 68 3.06 -3.55 14.38
C THR A 68 2.40 -3.11 13.09
N PHE A 69 2.60 -3.85 11.99
CA PHE A 69 2.04 -3.49 10.69
C PHE A 69 1.19 -4.60 10.04
N ARG A 70 1.05 -5.79 10.68
CA ARG A 70 0.28 -6.89 10.11
C ARG A 70 -1.17 -6.53 9.81
N GLU A 71 -1.85 -5.86 10.74
CA GLU A 71 -3.28 -5.59 10.64
C GLU A 71 -3.55 -4.56 9.53
N VAL A 72 -2.73 -3.51 9.47
CA VAL A 72 -2.84 -2.50 8.41
C VAL A 72 -2.43 -3.05 7.04
N LEU A 73 -1.47 -3.98 6.98
CA LEU A 73 -1.12 -4.65 5.73
C LEU A 73 -2.28 -5.48 5.19
N TYR A 74 -2.93 -6.29 6.03
CA TYR A 74 -4.08 -7.08 5.57
C TYR A 74 -5.27 -6.20 5.21
N ALA A 75 -5.56 -5.17 6.01
CA ALA A 75 -6.62 -4.22 5.71
C ALA A 75 -6.39 -3.51 4.37
N HIS A 76 -5.15 -3.07 4.09
CA HIS A 76 -4.80 -2.43 2.83
C HIS A 76 -5.03 -3.35 1.63
N LEU A 77 -4.60 -4.62 1.69
CA LEU A 77 -4.82 -5.58 0.61
C LEU A 77 -6.32 -5.79 0.32
N ASP A 78 -7.15 -5.81 1.36
CA ASP A 78 -8.61 -5.96 1.23
C ASP A 78 -9.29 -4.68 0.71
N ASP A 79 -8.89 -3.53 1.26
CA ASP A 79 -9.43 -2.21 0.91
C ASP A 79 -9.08 -1.85 -0.54
N GLU A 80 -7.86 -2.12 -0.99
CA GLU A 80 -7.42 -1.83 -2.36
C GLU A 80 -8.31 -2.55 -3.39
N ILE A 81 -8.58 -3.84 -3.17
CA ILE A 81 -9.46 -4.65 -4.03
C ILE A 81 -10.88 -4.07 -4.05
N LYS A 82 -11.41 -3.74 -2.88
CA LYS A 82 -12.76 -3.21 -2.73
C LYS A 82 -12.90 -1.84 -3.39
N ASP A 83 -11.89 -0.99 -3.25
CA ASP A 83 -11.92 0.39 -3.69
C ASP A 83 -11.67 0.54 -5.19
N LEU A 84 -10.85 -0.35 -5.76
CA LEU A 84 -10.64 -0.49 -7.19
C LEU A 84 -11.67 -1.41 -7.88
N SER A 85 -12.63 -1.96 -7.14
CA SER A 85 -13.67 -2.81 -7.73
C SER A 85 -14.47 -2.07 -8.81
N ALA A 86 -14.94 -2.81 -9.81
CA ALA A 86 -15.76 -2.25 -10.90
C ALA A 86 -17.00 -1.51 -10.36
N GLU A 87 -17.61 -2.04 -9.29
CA GLU A 87 -18.75 -1.42 -8.63
C GLU A 87 -18.39 -0.08 -7.97
N SER A 88 -17.28 -0.03 -7.22
CA SER A 88 -16.77 1.21 -6.58
C SER A 88 -16.49 2.29 -7.62
N LEU A 89 -15.76 1.94 -8.69
CA LEU A 89 -15.42 2.86 -9.78
C LEU A 89 -16.66 3.32 -10.56
N GLN A 90 -17.61 2.43 -10.84
CA GLN A 90 -18.86 2.80 -11.49
C GLN A 90 -19.69 3.75 -10.62
N LYS A 91 -19.81 3.48 -9.31
CA LYS A 91 -20.52 4.37 -8.36
C LYS A 91 -19.88 5.75 -8.26
N ALA A 92 -18.55 5.83 -8.36
CA ALA A 92 -17.82 7.10 -8.41
C ALA A 92 -17.97 7.84 -9.75
N GLY A 93 -18.66 7.22 -10.74
CA GLY A 93 -18.92 7.83 -12.04
C GLY A 93 -17.73 7.81 -12.98
N PHE A 94 -16.84 6.81 -12.89
CA PHE A 94 -15.81 6.58 -13.90
C PHE A 94 -16.41 5.98 -15.17
N THR A 95 -15.98 6.52 -16.31
CA THR A 95 -16.22 5.93 -17.63
C THR A 95 -15.10 4.96 -18.00
N LEU A 96 -15.38 4.03 -18.93
CA LEU A 96 -14.35 3.13 -19.45
C LEU A 96 -13.18 3.87 -20.10
N ASP A 97 -13.44 5.01 -20.76
CA ASP A 97 -12.38 5.81 -21.39
C ASP A 97 -11.50 6.53 -20.37
N GLU A 98 -12.05 6.95 -19.23
CA GLU A 98 -11.24 7.46 -18.12
C GLU A 98 -10.39 6.36 -17.50
N LEU A 99 -10.95 5.17 -17.26
CA LEU A 99 -10.21 4.03 -16.67
C LEU A 99 -9.10 3.51 -17.59
N ARG A 100 -9.31 3.50 -18.91
CA ARG A 100 -8.27 3.14 -19.91
C ARG A 100 -7.05 4.05 -19.87
N ARG A 101 -7.20 5.28 -19.36
CA ARG A 101 -6.12 6.27 -19.23
C ARG A 101 -5.43 6.21 -17.87
N VAL A 102 -5.95 5.43 -16.92
CA VAL A 102 -5.26 5.19 -15.65
C VAL A 102 -4.09 4.24 -15.92
N PRO A 103 -2.85 4.59 -15.52
CA PRO A 103 -1.68 3.75 -15.73
C PRO A 103 -1.67 2.60 -14.70
N MET A 104 -2.65 1.70 -14.81
CA MET A 104 -2.74 0.48 -14.00
C MET A 104 -1.53 -0.42 -14.23
N TRP A 105 -1.27 -1.36 -13.31
CA TRP A 105 -0.15 -2.30 -13.40
C TRP A 105 -0.02 -2.91 -14.80
N PRO A 106 1.20 -3.12 -15.33
CA PRO A 106 1.40 -3.95 -16.50
C PRO A 106 0.68 -5.27 -16.26
N ARG A 107 -0.34 -5.56 -17.06
CA ARG A 107 -0.94 -6.89 -17.04
C ARG A 107 0.17 -7.85 -17.48
N HIS A 108 0.62 -8.69 -16.56
CA HIS A 108 1.36 -9.88 -16.92
C HIS A 108 0.39 -10.75 -17.72
N HIS A 109 0.47 -10.62 -19.04
CA HIS A 109 -0.18 -11.47 -20.02
C HIS A 109 0.73 -12.67 -20.31
#